data_AF-A0A7C6FTQ9-F1
#
_entry.id   AF-A0A7C6FTQ9-F1
#
_cell.length_a   1.000
_cell.length_b   1.000
_cell.length_c   1.000
_cell.angle_alpha   90.00
_cell.angle_beta   90.00
_cell.angle_gamma   90.00
#
_symmetry.space_group_name_H-M   'P 1'
#
loop_
_entity.id
_entity.type
_entity.pdbx_description
1 polymer ?
#
loop_
_entity_poly.entity_id
_entity_poly.type
_entity_poly.pdbx_seq_one_letter_code
_entity_poly.pdbx_strand_id
1 'polypeptide(L)'
;MKKSFQCAVRGVLACLREERNFRIHSAVAFYTVIAGIYARLAPWQWAAAVLCIAAVLSAEIFNTAIERLADAVNPKWDKLIGKVKDLAAGGVLVLAAAAVFIGASVFLSEGTLSRLVSNVRAFPLGLVFTLATVPVSAYFVFRRYGNDKENSNGHDCRPAKRGQVHSGEHPRGREDIHRDA
;
A
#
# COMPACT_ATOMS: atom_id res chain seq x y z
N MET A 1 5.94 -20.10 12.15
CA MET A 1 4.80 -19.48 11.44
C MET A 1 4.28 -18.20 12.10
N LYS A 2 4.01 -18.15 13.42
CA LYS A 2 3.46 -16.93 14.07
C LYS A 2 4.27 -15.65 13.84
N LYS A 3 5.61 -15.74 13.84
CA LYS A 3 6.50 -14.58 13.65
C LYS A 3 6.37 -13.94 12.25
N SER A 4 6.29 -14.72 11.18
CA SER A 4 6.19 -14.21 9.81
C SER A 4 4.84 -13.51 9.54
N PHE A 5 3.75 -14.07 10.05
CA PHE A 5 2.43 -13.42 9.99
C PHE A 5 2.41 -12.12 10.79
N GLN A 6 3.02 -12.10 11.99
CA GLN A 6 3.13 -10.87 12.78
C GLN A 6 3.95 -9.79 12.05
N CYS A 7 5.01 -10.17 11.33
CA CYS A 7 5.78 -9.24 10.49
C CYS A 7 4.92 -8.67 9.34
N ALA A 8 4.18 -9.51 8.63
CA ALA A 8 3.30 -9.06 7.54
C ALA A 8 2.21 -8.11 8.02
N VAL A 9 1.53 -8.46 9.13
CA VAL A 9 0.49 -7.61 9.75
C VAL A 9 1.08 -6.28 10.20
N ARG A 10 2.27 -6.26 10.80
CA ARG A 10 2.96 -5.02 11.17
C ARG A 10 3.25 -4.14 9.96
N GLY A 11 3.66 -4.72 8.83
CA GLY A 11 3.90 -3.98 7.59
C GLY A 11 2.63 -3.28 7.06
N VAL A 12 1.50 -3.99 7.06
CA VAL A 12 0.20 -3.41 6.67
C VAL A 12 -0.22 -2.30 7.65
N LEU A 13 -0.05 -2.53 8.95
CA LEU A 13 -0.38 -1.53 9.98
C LEU A 13 0.50 -0.27 9.89
N ALA A 14 1.79 -0.42 9.53
CA ALA A 14 2.68 0.71 9.31
C ALA A 14 2.20 1.55 8.12
N CYS A 15 1.89 0.92 6.99
CA CYS A 15 1.34 1.63 5.82
C CYS A 15 0.01 2.33 6.15
N LEU A 16 -0.88 1.68 6.91
CA LEU A 16 -2.14 2.29 7.37
C LEU A 16 -1.96 3.54 8.23
N ARG A 17 -0.85 3.66 8.97
CA ARG A 17 -0.60 4.79 9.88
C ARG A 17 0.17 5.92 9.21
N GLU A 18 1.18 5.56 8.42
CA GLU A 18 2.15 6.51 7.86
C GLU A 18 1.65 7.08 6.52
N GLU A 19 1.00 6.26 5.69
CA GLU A 19 0.65 6.66 4.33
C GLU A 19 -0.78 7.22 4.21
N ARG A 20 -0.87 8.43 3.67
CA ARG A 20 -2.18 9.06 3.41
C ARG A 20 -2.93 8.35 2.28
N ASN A 21 -2.23 8.01 1.20
CA ASN A 21 -2.83 7.36 0.03
C ASN A 21 -3.36 5.96 0.40
N PHE A 22 -2.61 5.17 1.16
CA PHE A 22 -3.09 3.88 1.69
C PHE A 22 -4.38 4.02 2.51
N ARG A 23 -4.50 5.06 3.35
CA ARG A 23 -5.74 5.34 4.12
C ARG A 23 -6.91 5.72 3.22
N ILE A 24 -6.68 6.51 2.18
CA ILE A 24 -7.70 6.86 1.19
C ILE A 24 -8.18 5.60 0.47
N HIS A 25 -7.28 4.77 -0.05
CA HIS A 25 -7.63 3.52 -0.72
C HIS A 25 -8.37 2.55 0.21
N SER A 26 -7.97 2.48 1.48
CA SER A 26 -8.67 1.67 2.50
C SER A 26 -10.08 2.19 2.77
N ALA A 27 -10.27 3.51 2.88
CA ALA A 27 -11.60 4.11 3.05
C ALA A 27 -12.50 3.87 1.82
N VAL A 28 -11.97 4.04 0.61
CA VAL A 28 -12.69 3.73 -0.63
C VAL A 28 -13.10 2.27 -0.66
N ALA A 29 -12.18 1.34 -0.36
CA ALA A 29 -12.46 -0.09 -0.29
C ALA A 29 -13.59 -0.42 0.70
N PHE A 30 -13.57 0.20 1.89
CA PHE A 30 -14.63 0.05 2.89
C PHE A 30 -16.01 0.45 2.33
N TYR A 31 -16.13 1.62 1.68
CA TYR A 31 -17.39 2.04 1.06
C TYR A 31 -17.78 1.19 -0.14
N THR A 32 -16.82 0.69 -0.93
CA THR A 32 -17.09 -0.26 -2.02
C THR A 32 -17.72 -1.55 -1.49
N VAL A 33 -17.23 -2.07 -0.35
CA VAL A 33 -17.82 -3.25 0.31
C VAL A 33 -19.24 -2.96 0.79
N ILE A 34 -19.47 -1.82 1.46
CA ILE A 34 -20.83 -1.43 1.88
C ILE A 34 -21.78 -1.32 0.69
N ALA A 35 -21.34 -0.65 -0.39
CA ALA A 35 -22.11 -0.55 -1.62
C ALA A 35 -22.42 -1.93 -2.22
N GLY A 36 -21.46 -2.86 -2.18
CA GLY A 36 -21.65 -4.24 -2.64
C GLY A 36 -22.68 -5.02 -1.81
N ILE A 37 -22.72 -4.79 -0.49
CA ILE A 37 -23.74 -5.37 0.40
C ILE A 37 -25.13 -4.82 0.05
N TYR A 38 -25.28 -3.50 -0.09
CA TYR A 38 -26.57 -2.90 -0.47
C TYR A 38 -27.02 -3.31 -1.87
N ALA A 39 -26.10 -3.46 -2.82
CA ALA A 39 -26.40 -3.90 -4.17
C ALA A 39 -26.74 -5.40 -4.27
N ARG A 40 -26.50 -6.18 -3.19
CA ARG A 40 -26.61 -7.65 -3.16
C ARG A 40 -25.85 -8.29 -4.32
N LEU A 41 -24.56 -7.97 -4.42
CA LEU A 41 -23.69 -8.48 -5.47
C LEU A 41 -23.67 -10.02 -5.50
N ALA A 42 -23.65 -10.57 -6.71
CA ALA A 42 -23.46 -11.99 -6.96
C ALA A 42 -22.02 -12.41 -6.61
N PRO A 43 -21.75 -13.72 -6.40
CA PRO A 43 -20.42 -14.21 -6.02
C PRO A 43 -19.30 -13.77 -6.97
N TRP A 44 -19.55 -13.75 -8.28
CA TRP A 44 -18.56 -13.32 -9.28
C TRP A 44 -18.28 -11.81 -9.23
N GLN A 45 -19.29 -10.99 -8.91
CA GLN A 45 -19.13 -9.54 -8.71
C GLN A 45 -18.31 -9.26 -7.45
N TRP A 46 -18.54 -10.03 -6.38
CA TRP A 46 -17.72 -9.99 -5.18
C TRP A 46 -16.27 -10.40 -5.44
N ALA A 47 -16.05 -11.46 -6.22
CA ALA A 47 -14.70 -11.89 -6.59
C ALA A 47 -13.94 -10.77 -7.32
N ALA A 48 -14.59 -10.13 -8.31
CA ALA A 48 -14.00 -8.99 -9.02
C ALA A 48 -13.70 -7.81 -8.08
N ALA A 49 -14.64 -7.43 -7.21
CA ALA A 49 -14.46 -6.32 -6.27
C ALA A 49 -13.32 -6.59 -5.27
N VAL A 50 -13.27 -7.79 -4.67
CA VAL A 50 -12.23 -8.18 -3.72
C VAL A 50 -10.86 -8.22 -4.39
N LEU A 51 -10.77 -8.75 -5.61
CA LEU A 51 -9.51 -8.77 -6.37
C LEU A 51 -9.01 -7.35 -6.68
N CYS A 52 -9.90 -6.45 -7.13
CA CYS A 52 -9.53 -5.05 -7.37
C CYS A 52 -9.05 -4.35 -6.10
N ILE A 53 -9.77 -4.51 -4.99
CA ILE A 53 -9.39 -3.93 -3.69
C ILE A 53 -8.02 -4.47 -3.26
N ALA A 54 -7.82 -5.78 -3.30
CA ALA A 54 -6.56 -6.41 -2.92
C ALA A 54 -5.39 -5.97 -3.81
N ALA A 55 -5.62 -5.85 -5.13
CA ALA A 55 -4.60 -5.42 -6.08
C ALA A 55 -4.15 -3.97 -5.82
N VAL A 56 -5.09 -3.04 -5.64
CA VAL A 56 -4.78 -1.62 -5.37
C VAL A 56 -4.05 -1.46 -4.04
N LEU A 57 -4.52 -2.11 -2.97
CA LEU A 57 -3.84 -2.05 -1.66
C LEU A 57 -2.45 -2.68 -1.70
N SER A 58 -2.27 -3.79 -2.43
CA SER A 58 -0.96 -4.42 -2.58
C SER A 58 0.01 -3.53 -3.35
N ALA A 59 -0.47 -2.91 -4.43
CA ALA A 59 0.33 -1.96 -5.20
C ALA A 59 0.76 -0.75 -4.37
N GLU A 60 -0.14 -0.24 -3.53
CA GLU A 60 0.19 0.86 -2.63
C GLU A 60 1.26 0.46 -1.61
N ILE A 61 1.15 -0.74 -1.00
CA ILE A 61 2.20 -1.28 -0.10
C ILE A 61 3.54 -1.41 -0.83
N PHE A 62 3.54 -1.90 -2.07
CA PHE A 62 4.76 -2.01 -2.87
C PHE A 62 5.34 -0.65 -3.23
N ASN A 63 4.49 0.32 -3.59
CA ASN A 63 4.93 1.70 -3.83
C ASN A 63 5.65 2.24 -2.60
N THR A 64 5.05 2.13 -1.41
CA THR A 64 5.69 2.62 -0.20
C THR A 64 6.95 1.83 0.18
N ALA A 65 7.00 0.53 -0.08
CA ALA A 65 8.21 -0.26 0.12
C ALA A 65 9.35 0.21 -0.80
N ILE A 66 9.05 0.50 -2.07
CA ILE A 66 10.00 1.05 -3.04
C ILE A 66 10.46 2.44 -2.60
N GLU A 67 9.55 3.31 -2.17
CA GLU A 67 9.89 4.65 -1.65
C GLU A 67 10.84 4.58 -0.45
N ARG A 68 10.54 3.73 0.54
CA ARG A 68 11.41 3.54 1.72
C ARG A 68 12.77 2.94 1.35
N LEU A 69 12.80 2.00 0.41
CA LEU A 69 14.06 1.43 -0.08
C LEU A 69 14.90 2.48 -0.83
N ALA A 70 14.26 3.27 -1.69
CA ALA A 70 14.91 4.35 -2.42
C ALA A 70 15.52 5.39 -1.48
N ASP A 71 14.78 5.79 -0.44
CA ASP A 71 15.27 6.73 0.60
C ASP A 71 16.44 6.15 1.41
N ALA A 72 16.43 4.83 1.66
CA ALA A 72 17.52 4.16 2.36
C ALA A 72 18.79 4.03 1.51
N VAL A 73 18.65 3.81 0.19
CA VAL A 73 19.79 3.66 -0.74
C VAL A 73 20.41 5.01 -1.08
N ASN A 74 19.60 6.06 -1.27
CA ASN A 74 20.10 7.39 -1.59
C ASN A 74 19.33 8.48 -0.81
N PRO A 75 19.86 8.92 0.34
CA PRO A 75 19.24 9.96 1.15
C PRO A 75 19.29 11.36 0.51
N LYS A 76 20.16 11.56 -0.49
CA LYS A 76 20.27 12.83 -1.22
C LYS A 76 19.38 12.77 -2.46
N TRP A 77 18.89 13.93 -2.86
CA TRP A 77 18.03 14.02 -4.03
C TRP A 77 18.79 13.61 -5.29
N ASP A 78 18.27 12.59 -5.99
CA ASP A 78 18.85 12.02 -7.19
C ASP A 78 17.77 11.83 -8.27
N LYS A 79 18.11 12.20 -9.51
CA LYS A 79 17.18 12.22 -10.63
C LYS A 79 16.69 10.81 -11.02
N LEU A 80 17.51 9.79 -10.88
CA LEU A 80 17.13 8.40 -11.16
C LEU A 80 16.20 7.87 -10.08
N ILE A 81 16.48 8.17 -8.81
CA ILE A 81 15.60 7.79 -7.70
C ILE A 81 14.23 8.46 -7.82
N GLY A 82 14.18 9.73 -8.23
CA GLY A 82 12.92 10.41 -8.55
C GLY A 82 12.11 9.63 -9.59
N LYS A 83 12.73 9.24 -10.71
CA LYS A 83 12.06 8.45 -11.76
C LYS A 83 11.53 7.10 -11.26
N VAL A 84 12.27 6.41 -10.39
CA VAL A 84 11.82 5.13 -9.82
C VAL A 84 10.57 5.32 -8.98
N LYS A 85 10.52 6.38 -8.16
CA LYS A 85 9.33 6.73 -7.37
C LYS A 85 8.15 7.10 -8.26
N ASP A 86 8.38 7.89 -9.31
CA ASP A 86 7.34 8.26 -10.28
C ASP A 86 6.75 7.03 -10.99
N LEU A 87 7.59 6.06 -11.36
CA LEU A 87 7.14 4.80 -11.96
C LEU A 87 6.32 3.94 -10.98
N ALA A 88 6.73 3.87 -9.71
CA ALA A 88 6.00 3.13 -8.68
C ALA A 88 4.61 3.75 -8.44
N ALA A 89 4.54 5.08 -8.31
CA ALA A 89 3.27 5.80 -8.22
C ALA A 89 2.40 5.65 -9.48
N GLY A 90 3.03 5.64 -10.67
CA GLY A 90 2.36 5.36 -11.93
C GLY A 90 1.71 3.98 -11.98
N GLY A 91 2.36 2.95 -11.42
CA GLY A 91 1.79 1.61 -11.30
C GLY A 91 0.52 1.56 -10.44
N VAL A 92 0.52 2.26 -9.31
CA VAL A 92 -0.67 2.42 -8.46
C VAL A 92 -1.80 3.09 -9.23
N LEU A 93 -1.49 4.18 -9.96
CA LEU A 93 -2.48 4.92 -10.74
C LEU A 93 -3.16 4.04 -11.80
N VAL A 94 -2.40 3.22 -12.52
CA VAL A 94 -2.94 2.30 -13.52
C VAL A 94 -3.88 1.27 -12.88
N LEU A 95 -3.50 0.69 -11.74
CA LEU A 95 -4.36 -0.25 -11.02
C LEU A 95 -5.62 0.43 -10.45
N ALA A 96 -5.50 1.64 -9.94
CA ALA A 96 -6.64 2.41 -9.47
C ALA A 96 -7.62 2.69 -10.61
N ALA A 97 -7.12 3.07 -11.80
CA ALA A 97 -7.96 3.27 -12.98
C ALA A 97 -8.66 1.97 -13.41
N ALA A 98 -7.94 0.85 -13.48
CA ALA A 98 -8.51 -0.46 -13.79
C ALA A 98 -9.61 -0.86 -12.77
N ALA A 99 -9.38 -0.64 -11.48
CA ALA A 99 -10.36 -0.90 -10.43
C ALA A 99 -11.63 -0.06 -10.59
N VAL A 100 -11.51 1.20 -11.00
CA VAL A 100 -12.67 2.08 -11.32
C VAL A 100 -13.46 1.51 -12.50
N PHE A 101 -12.80 1.11 -13.58
CA PHE A 101 -13.49 0.51 -14.73
C PHE A 101 -14.22 -0.78 -14.37
N ILE A 102 -13.55 -1.71 -13.67
CA ILE A 102 -14.16 -2.97 -13.23
C ILE A 102 -15.31 -2.70 -12.26
N GLY A 103 -15.13 -1.80 -11.30
CA GLY A 103 -16.18 -1.38 -10.38
C GLY A 103 -17.39 -0.82 -11.10
N ALA A 104 -17.18 0.07 -12.08
CA ALA A 104 -18.25 0.60 -12.92
C ALA A 104 -18.96 -0.52 -13.68
N SER A 105 -18.25 -1.47 -14.29
CA SER A 105 -18.87 -2.62 -14.97
C SER A 105 -19.71 -3.49 -14.02
N VAL A 106 -19.27 -3.67 -12.78
CA VAL A 106 -20.01 -4.43 -11.76
C VAL A 106 -21.29 -3.69 -11.35
N PHE A 107 -21.22 -2.39 -11.06
CA PHE A 107 -22.37 -1.61 -10.58
C PHE A 107 -23.35 -1.20 -11.70
N LEU A 108 -22.88 -1.02 -12.93
CA LEU A 108 -23.71 -0.73 -14.11
C LEU A 108 -24.31 -1.99 -14.75
N SER A 109 -23.90 -3.18 -14.31
CA SER A 109 -24.51 -4.44 -14.72
C SER A 109 -26.02 -4.41 -14.43
N GLU A 110 -26.81 -4.93 -15.39
CA GLU A 110 -28.27 -4.84 -15.37
C GLU A 110 -28.86 -5.28 -14.02
N GLY A 111 -29.66 -4.40 -13.42
CA GLY A 111 -30.33 -4.65 -12.16
C GLY A 111 -29.48 -4.45 -10.89
N THR A 112 -28.16 -4.26 -10.97
CA THR A 112 -27.33 -4.03 -9.78
C THR A 112 -27.58 -2.64 -9.20
N LEU A 113 -27.61 -1.61 -10.06
CA LEU A 113 -27.89 -0.23 -9.65
C LEU A 113 -29.31 -0.08 -9.08
N SER A 114 -30.30 -0.75 -9.68
CA SER A 114 -31.68 -0.69 -9.18
C SER A 114 -31.82 -1.34 -7.81
N ARG A 115 -31.17 -2.50 -7.58
CA ARG A 115 -31.11 -3.17 -6.27
C ARG A 115 -30.44 -2.32 -5.21
N LEU A 116 -29.34 -1.65 -5.57
CA LEU A 116 -28.64 -0.71 -4.69
C LEU A 116 -29.59 0.40 -4.23
N VAL A 117 -30.21 1.07 -5.20
CA VAL A 117 -31.11 2.20 -4.94
C VAL A 117 -32.36 1.77 -4.16
N SER A 118 -32.95 0.62 -4.49
CA SER A 118 -34.13 0.11 -3.78
C SER A 118 -33.81 -0.26 -2.33
N ASN A 119 -32.68 -0.92 -2.09
CA ASN A 119 -32.29 -1.35 -0.74
C ASN A 119 -31.87 -0.17 0.14
N VAL A 120 -31.17 0.82 -0.42
CA VAL A 120 -30.84 2.06 0.31
C VAL A 120 -32.11 2.79 0.75
N ARG A 121 -33.14 2.84 -0.10
CA ARG A 121 -34.44 3.45 0.25
C ARG A 121 -35.27 2.61 1.22
N ALA A 122 -35.24 1.29 1.08
CA ALA A 122 -35.99 0.38 1.94
C ALA A 122 -35.44 0.32 3.37
N PHE A 123 -34.14 0.58 3.58
CA PHE A 123 -33.48 0.53 4.88
C PHE A 123 -32.86 1.89 5.27
N PRO A 124 -33.66 2.92 5.60
CA PRO A 124 -33.16 4.25 5.91
C PRO A 124 -32.25 4.28 7.14
N LEU A 125 -32.49 3.42 8.13
CA LEU A 125 -31.59 3.24 9.27
C LEU A 125 -30.19 2.79 8.84
N GLY A 126 -30.09 1.88 7.86
CA GLY A 126 -28.81 1.45 7.31
C GLY A 126 -28.03 2.60 6.69
N LEU A 127 -28.73 3.47 5.95
CA LEU A 127 -28.13 4.67 5.37
C LEU A 127 -27.61 5.60 6.47
N VAL A 128 -28.37 5.81 7.54
CA VAL A 128 -27.94 6.62 8.70
C VAL A 128 -26.67 6.05 9.31
N PHE A 129 -26.59 4.73 9.54
CA PHE A 129 -25.37 4.09 10.04
C PHE A 129 -24.19 4.27 9.09
N THR A 130 -24.40 4.12 7.78
CA THR A 130 -23.35 4.33 6.77
C THR A 130 -22.84 5.77 6.78
N LEU A 131 -23.75 6.75 6.82
CA LEU A 131 -23.39 8.18 6.89
C LEU A 131 -22.69 8.53 8.22
N ALA A 132 -23.08 7.90 9.32
CA ALA A 132 -22.41 8.07 10.61
C ALA A 132 -20.94 7.62 10.59
N THR A 133 -20.55 6.71 9.68
CA THR A 133 -19.14 6.32 9.50
C THR A 133 -18.31 7.33 8.70
N VAL A 134 -18.95 8.27 7.98
CA VAL A 134 -18.25 9.26 7.14
C VAL A 134 -17.35 10.19 7.95
N PRO A 135 -17.80 10.80 9.06
CA PRO A 135 -16.91 11.61 9.91
C PRO A 135 -15.74 10.82 10.49
N VAL A 136 -15.98 9.56 10.88
CA VAL A 136 -14.94 8.67 11.42
C VAL A 136 -13.90 8.32 10.35
N SER A 137 -14.36 7.96 9.15
CA SER A 137 -13.49 7.68 8.01
C SER A 137 -12.72 8.92 7.57
N ALA A 138 -13.35 10.08 7.51
CA ALA A 138 -12.69 11.34 7.18
C ALA A 138 -11.63 11.68 8.24
N TYR A 139 -11.97 11.59 9.52
CA TYR A 139 -11.01 11.75 10.61
C TYR A 139 -9.83 10.77 10.45
N PHE A 140 -10.08 9.49 10.16
CA PHE A 140 -9.04 8.50 9.95
C PHE A 140 -8.10 8.86 8.78
N VAL A 141 -8.65 9.27 7.63
CA VAL A 141 -7.89 9.68 6.45
C VAL A 141 -7.09 10.96 6.68
N PHE A 142 -7.70 11.96 7.35
CA PHE A 142 -7.10 13.27 7.56
C PHE A 142 -6.30 13.42 8.85
N ARG A 143 -6.33 12.41 9.74
CA ARG A 143 -5.52 12.40 10.96
C ARG A 143 -4.05 12.58 10.57
N ARG A 144 -3.52 13.78 10.80
CA ARG A 144 -2.12 14.10 10.57
C ARG A 144 -1.32 13.28 11.57
N TYR A 145 -0.60 12.26 11.10
CA TYR A 145 0.35 11.55 11.96
C TYR A 145 1.50 12.53 12.22
N GLY A 146 1.38 13.27 13.31
CA GLY A 146 2.38 14.22 13.77
C GLY A 146 3.52 13.49 14.45
N ASN A 147 4.68 13.56 13.82
CA ASN A 147 6.00 13.63 14.43
C ASN A 147 6.45 12.50 15.37
N ASP A 148 6.78 11.33 14.80
CA ASP A 148 7.63 10.31 15.48
C ASP A 148 8.81 9.88 14.58
N LYS A 149 9.44 10.80 13.83
CA LYS A 149 10.71 10.48 13.14
C LYS A 149 11.89 10.29 14.11
N GLU A 150 11.68 10.42 15.42
CA GLU A 150 12.74 10.43 16.44
C GLU A 150 12.76 9.20 17.37
N ASN A 151 12.10 8.09 17.04
CA ASN A 151 12.27 6.86 17.85
C ASN A 151 12.31 5.54 17.07
N SER A 152 12.54 5.59 15.76
CA SER A 152 12.70 4.38 14.93
C SER A 152 14.12 3.79 14.94
N ASN A 153 14.91 4.05 15.98
CA ASN A 153 16.14 3.30 16.28
C ASN A 153 15.88 1.95 16.99
N GLY A 154 14.61 1.54 17.09
CA GLY A 154 14.19 0.21 17.56
C GLY A 154 14.03 -0.81 16.42
N HIS A 155 14.83 -0.77 15.37
CA HIS A 155 14.90 -1.85 14.38
C HIS A 155 15.63 -3.06 14.95
N ASP A 156 14.98 -3.79 15.89
CA ASP A 156 15.39 -5.14 16.25
C ASP A 156 14.37 -6.17 15.72
N CYS A 157 14.60 -6.58 14.48
CA CYS A 157 14.39 -7.95 14.06
C CYS A 157 15.76 -8.54 13.72
N ARG A 158 16.57 -8.84 14.72
CA ARG A 158 17.85 -9.56 14.54
C ARG A 158 17.63 -10.92 13.86
N PRO A 159 18.63 -11.42 13.13
CA PRO A 159 18.96 -10.98 11.77
C PRO A 159 18.81 -12.17 10.80
N ALA A 160 18.75 -11.89 9.49
CA ALA A 160 19.26 -12.86 8.54
C ALA A 160 20.74 -13.07 8.91
N LYS A 161 21.11 -14.30 9.31
CA LYS A 161 22.51 -14.63 9.58
C LYS A 161 23.34 -14.14 8.40
N ARG A 162 24.26 -13.22 8.69
CA ARG A 162 25.28 -12.76 7.77
C ARG A 162 26.07 -14.00 7.36
N GLY A 163 25.73 -14.58 6.20
CA GLY A 163 26.63 -15.51 5.53
C GLY A 163 27.92 -14.74 5.35
N GLN A 164 28.99 -15.24 5.97
CA GLN A 164 30.33 -14.73 5.79
C GLN A 164 30.62 -14.76 4.28
N VAL A 165 30.57 -13.60 3.63
CA VAL A 165 31.36 -13.39 2.43
C VAL A 165 32.77 -13.21 2.97
N HIS A 166 33.54 -14.30 2.92
CA HIS A 166 34.96 -14.30 3.21
C HIS A 166 35.60 -13.22 2.33
N SER A 167 36.04 -12.12 2.92
CA SER A 167 37.06 -11.27 2.30
C SER A 167 38.30 -12.15 2.16
N GLY A 168 38.58 -12.59 0.94
CA GLY A 168 39.92 -13.03 0.57
C GLY A 168 40.82 -11.80 0.59
N GLU A 169 41.71 -11.74 1.56
CA GLU A 169 42.86 -10.86 1.55
C GLU A 169 43.68 -11.13 0.30
N HIS A 170 43.85 -10.13 -0.56
CA HIS A 170 44.89 -10.14 -1.57
C HIS A 170 46.11 -9.41 -0.98
N PRO A 171 47.25 -10.06 -0.75
CA PRO A 171 48.39 -9.41 -0.10
C PRO A 171 49.01 -8.38 -1.04
N ARG A 172 49.33 -7.22 -0.47
CA ARG A 172 50.22 -6.22 -1.06
C ARG A 172 51.61 -6.83 -1.30
N GLY A 173 51.99 -6.98 -2.56
CA GLY A 173 53.39 -7.05 -2.99
C GLY A 173 53.84 -5.67 -3.44
N ARG A 174 54.67 -5.03 -2.62
CA ARG A 174 55.47 -3.86 -2.98
C ARG A 174 56.72 -4.39 -3.67
N GLU A 175 56.93 -4.05 -4.94
CA GLU A 175 58.27 -3.97 -5.52
C GLU A 175 58.45 -2.59 -6.12
N ASP A 176 59.29 -1.83 -5.44
CA ASP A 176 59.87 -0.57 -5.88
C ASP A 176 60.86 -0.89 -7.01
N ILE A 177 60.67 -0.34 -8.22
CA ILE A 177 61.76 -0.20 -9.19
C ILE A 177 61.89 1.26 -9.60
N HIS A 178 63.10 1.75 -9.33
CA HIS A 178 63.68 3.04 -9.61
C HIS A 178 63.79 3.41 -11.11
N ARG A 179 63.84 4.74 -11.31
CA ARG A 179 64.69 5.53 -12.24
C ARG A 179 64.38 5.58 -13.75
N ASP A 180 64.08 6.81 -14.17
CA ASP A 180 64.89 7.65 -15.08
C ASP A 180 65.79 6.92 -16.10
N ALA A 181 65.37 6.94 -17.37
CA ALA A 181 66.17 7.22 -18.57
C ALA A 181 65.23 7.43 -19.78
#